data_AF-A0A518CAE3-F1
#
_entry.id   AF-A0A518CAE3-F1
#
_cell.length_a   1.000
_cell.length_b   1.000
_cell.length_c   1.000
_cell.angle_alpha   90.00
_cell.angle_beta   90.00
_cell.angle_gamma   90.00
#
_symmetry.space_group_name_H-M   'P 1'
#
loop_
_entity.id
_entity.type
_entity.pdbx_description
1 polymer ?
#
loop_
_entity_poly.entity_id
_entity_poly.type
_entity_poly.pdbx_seq_one_letter_code
_entity_poly.pdbx_strand_id
1 'polypeptide(L)'
;MNASWAFCGIIAVSMTTGLGCGLAPAEPGLLPVHGTVRMDDRPASGGSVCFHPDDQASGVLPVGSIEADGTYEVYVHGKPGAPEGTYRVTVFMHEKSSGKAGHAGLPKSMIDRRYNARQTTPLSIDVRRDAGPGHYDLKIVTKSRS
;
A
#
# COMPACT_ATOMS: atom_id res chain seq x y z
N MET A 1 -15.20 63.08 -22.44
CA MET A 1 -14.18 63.65 -21.53
C MET A 1 -14.29 62.91 -20.21
N ASN A 2 -13.14 62.45 -19.71
CA ASN A 2 -12.76 62.01 -18.36
C ASN A 2 -13.69 61.11 -17.50
N ALA A 3 -13.08 59.96 -17.16
CA ALA A 3 -13.46 58.88 -16.25
C ALA A 3 -13.86 59.28 -14.82
N SER A 4 -14.62 58.38 -14.18
CA SER A 4 -14.44 58.09 -12.75
C SER A 4 -14.76 56.61 -12.48
N TRP A 5 -13.70 55.81 -12.37
CA TRP A 5 -13.74 54.43 -11.87
C TRP A 5 -13.55 54.47 -10.36
N ALA A 6 -14.46 53.87 -9.60
CA ALA A 6 -14.27 53.61 -8.17
C ALA A 6 -14.78 52.21 -7.81
N PHE A 7 -13.81 51.29 -7.78
CA PHE A 7 -13.62 50.22 -6.81
C PHE A 7 -14.84 49.74 -6.00
N CYS A 8 -15.27 48.51 -6.28
CA CYS A 8 -15.62 47.58 -5.20
C CYS A 8 -15.27 46.16 -5.68
N GLY A 9 -13.96 45.88 -5.71
CA GLY A 9 -13.44 44.54 -5.96
C GLY A 9 -13.66 43.67 -4.72
N ILE A 10 -14.75 42.92 -4.69
CA ILE A 10 -14.90 41.79 -3.78
C ILE A 10 -14.10 40.64 -4.41
N ILE A 11 -12.82 40.56 -4.05
CA ILE A 11 -11.99 39.39 -4.30
C ILE A 11 -12.51 38.29 -3.38
N ALA A 12 -13.38 37.43 -3.90
CA ALA A 12 -13.73 36.17 -3.25
C ALA A 12 -12.49 35.25 -3.30
N VAL A 13 -11.61 35.38 -2.29
CA VAL A 13 -10.56 34.41 -2.02
C VAL A 13 -11.25 33.15 -1.52
N SER A 14 -11.60 32.26 -2.44
CA SER A 14 -12.06 30.92 -2.12
C SER A 14 -10.87 30.15 -1.55
N MET A 15 -10.87 30.07 -0.24
CA MET A 15 -9.89 29.42 0.61
C MET A 15 -9.98 27.91 0.37
N THR A 16 -9.21 27.40 -0.59
CA THR A 16 -9.05 25.97 -0.84
C THR A 16 -8.31 25.36 0.35
N THR A 17 -9.04 24.94 1.37
CA THR A 17 -8.53 24.03 2.41
C THR A 17 -8.17 22.72 1.72
N GLY A 18 -6.90 22.57 1.37
CA GLY A 18 -6.32 21.27 1.10
C GLY A 18 -6.51 20.41 2.34
N LEU A 19 -7.32 19.37 2.21
CA LEU A 19 -7.30 18.21 3.10
C LEU A 19 -5.88 17.64 3.06
N GLY A 20 -5.04 18.11 3.97
CA GLY A 20 -3.79 17.47 4.31
C GLY A 20 -4.13 16.12 4.90
N CYS A 21 -4.19 15.10 4.03
CA CYS A 21 -4.28 13.70 4.43
C CYS A 21 -3.11 13.45 5.38
N GLY A 22 -3.43 13.11 6.63
CA GLY A 22 -2.46 12.96 7.70
C GLY A 22 -1.51 11.80 7.42
N LEU A 23 -0.36 12.08 6.81
CA LEU A 23 0.80 11.21 6.88
C LEU A 23 1.42 11.43 8.25
N ALA A 24 1.51 10.35 9.04
CA ALA A 24 2.29 10.33 10.26
C ALA A 24 3.72 10.85 9.99
N PRO A 25 4.35 11.57 10.94
CA PRO A 25 5.71 12.08 10.75
C PRO A 25 6.65 10.91 10.45
N ALA A 26 7.24 10.95 9.24
CA ALA A 26 8.20 9.97 8.78
C ALA A 26 9.44 10.01 9.68
N GLU A 27 9.82 8.87 10.25
CA GLU A 27 11.07 8.74 11.02
C GLU A 27 12.28 8.96 10.09
N PRO A 28 13.39 9.53 10.60
CA PRO A 28 14.60 9.72 9.79
C PRO A 28 15.06 8.40 9.18
N GLY A 29 14.93 8.27 7.85
CA GLY A 29 15.33 7.07 7.10
C GLY A 29 14.20 6.10 6.74
N LEU A 30 12.96 6.34 7.19
CA LEU A 30 11.77 5.62 6.72
C LEU A 30 10.92 6.53 5.85
N LEU A 31 10.53 6.02 4.68
CA LEU A 31 9.60 6.67 3.79
C LEU A 31 8.21 6.08 3.99
N PRO A 32 7.15 6.91 4.01
CA PRO A 32 5.79 6.44 4.17
C PRO A 32 5.41 5.54 2.99
N VAL A 33 4.99 4.32 3.28
CA VAL A 33 4.57 3.34 2.27
C VAL A 33 3.19 2.84 2.65
N HIS A 34 2.19 3.38 1.96
CA HIS A 34 0.81 2.92 2.00
C HIS A 34 0.30 2.78 0.57
N GLY A 35 -0.60 1.83 0.35
CA GLY A 35 -1.19 1.62 -0.97
C GLY A 35 -2.45 0.78 -0.88
N THR A 36 -2.95 0.37 -2.04
CA THR A 36 -4.09 -0.54 -2.13
C THR A 36 -3.70 -1.84 -2.81
N VAL A 37 -4.27 -2.95 -2.36
CA VAL A 37 -4.16 -4.26 -2.99
C VAL A 37 -5.48 -4.58 -3.68
N ARG A 38 -5.41 -4.88 -4.98
CA ARG A 38 -6.56 -5.28 -5.78
C ARG A 38 -6.38 -6.68 -6.32
N MET A 39 -7.40 -7.50 -6.17
CA MET A 39 -7.50 -8.86 -6.66
C MET A 39 -8.61 -8.94 -7.72
N ASP A 40 -8.25 -9.21 -8.98
CA ASP A 40 -9.18 -9.28 -10.12
C ASP A 40 -10.19 -8.11 -10.14
N ASP A 41 -9.65 -6.89 -10.10
CA ASP A 41 -10.36 -5.60 -10.07
C ASP A 41 -11.20 -5.29 -8.83
N ARG A 42 -11.22 -6.16 -7.82
CA ARG A 42 -11.87 -5.90 -6.53
C ARG A 42 -10.84 -5.60 -5.44
N PRO A 43 -11.19 -4.84 -4.39
CA PRO A 43 -10.33 -4.72 -3.23
C PRO A 43 -10.03 -6.10 -2.62
N ALA A 44 -8.76 -6.35 -2.36
CA ALA A 44 -8.31 -7.56 -1.70
C ALA A 44 -8.65 -7.43 -0.20
N SER A 45 -9.58 -8.24 0.30
CA SER A 45 -10.03 -8.12 1.70
C SER A 45 -9.30 -9.12 2.60
N GLY A 46 -8.33 -8.61 3.36
CA GLY A 46 -7.57 -9.38 4.34
C GLY A 46 -6.33 -10.07 3.77
N GLY A 47 -5.31 -10.21 4.61
CA GLY A 47 -4.02 -10.79 4.25
C GLY A 47 -2.86 -9.95 4.78
N SER A 48 -1.68 -10.22 4.27
CA SER A 48 -0.48 -9.43 4.57
C SER A 48 0.39 -9.22 3.34
N VAL A 49 1.12 -8.12 3.36
CA VAL A 49 2.18 -7.80 2.40
C VAL A 49 3.51 -7.83 3.11
N CYS A 50 4.54 -8.27 2.40
CA CYS A 50 5.90 -8.33 2.90
C CYS A 50 6.87 -7.89 1.81
N PHE A 51 7.65 -6.86 2.12
CA PHE A 51 8.57 -6.19 1.21
C PHE A 51 9.97 -6.75 1.44
N HIS A 52 10.43 -7.60 0.53
CA HIS A 52 11.76 -8.18 0.61
C HIS A 52 12.75 -7.26 -0.10
N PRO A 53 13.70 -6.64 0.60
CA PRO A 53 14.69 -5.80 -0.05
C PRO A 53 15.54 -6.66 -1.00
N ASP A 54 15.84 -6.12 -2.18
CA ASP A 54 16.78 -6.79 -3.09
C ASP A 54 18.20 -6.74 -2.54
N ASP A 55 18.54 -5.66 -1.84
CA ASP A 55 19.74 -5.58 -1.02
C ASP A 55 19.49 -6.18 0.37
N GLN A 56 20.00 -7.41 0.57
CA GLN A 56 19.93 -8.12 1.83
C GLN A 56 20.73 -7.44 2.96
N ALA A 57 21.61 -6.48 2.65
CA ALA A 57 22.40 -5.76 3.64
C ALA A 57 21.54 -4.86 4.55
N SER A 58 20.37 -4.44 4.07
CA SER A 58 19.43 -3.63 4.85
C SER A 58 18.89 -4.35 6.09
N GLY A 59 18.81 -5.69 6.08
CA GLY A 59 18.37 -6.51 7.21
C GLY A 59 16.94 -6.25 7.71
N VAL A 60 16.20 -5.35 7.06
CA VAL A 60 14.85 -4.93 7.44
C VAL A 60 13.82 -5.53 6.50
N LEU A 61 12.69 -5.92 7.06
CA LEU A 61 11.59 -6.52 6.31
C LEU A 61 10.30 -5.74 6.62
N PRO A 62 9.96 -4.71 5.82
CA PRO A 62 8.71 -4.01 5.98
C PRO A 62 7.52 -4.96 5.76
N VAL A 63 6.59 -4.98 6.71
CA VAL A 63 5.41 -5.83 6.67
C VAL A 63 4.16 -5.02 6.95
N GLY A 64 3.05 -5.37 6.30
CA GLY A 64 1.77 -4.69 6.47
C GLY A 64 0.60 -5.67 6.44
N SER A 65 -0.46 -5.35 7.16
CA SER A 65 -1.74 -6.06 7.04
C SER A 65 -2.59 -5.39 5.96
N ILE A 66 -3.34 -6.20 5.22
CA ILE A 66 -4.29 -5.70 4.22
C ILE A 66 -5.65 -5.58 4.90
N GLU A 67 -6.19 -4.37 4.93
CA GLU A 67 -7.48 -4.06 5.52
C GLU A 67 -8.65 -4.57 4.66
N ALA A 68 -9.86 -4.52 5.20
CA ALA A 68 -11.06 -5.02 4.51
C ALA A 68 -11.39 -4.25 3.22
N ASP A 69 -10.95 -3.00 3.11
CA ASP A 69 -11.10 -2.13 1.94
C ASP A 69 -9.93 -2.26 0.96
N GLY A 70 -8.98 -3.17 1.21
CA GLY A 70 -7.80 -3.40 0.41
C GLY A 70 -6.66 -2.42 0.65
N THR A 71 -6.80 -1.46 1.55
CA THR A 71 -5.68 -0.58 1.92
C THR A 71 -4.66 -1.34 2.76
N TYR A 72 -3.41 -0.91 2.71
CA TYR A 72 -2.35 -1.42 3.56
C TYR A 72 -1.34 -0.31 3.88
N GLU A 73 -0.68 -0.46 5.02
CA GLU A 73 0.48 0.31 5.42
C GLU A 73 1.55 -0.65 5.93
N VAL A 74 2.80 -0.40 5.58
CA VAL A 74 3.91 -1.25 6.04
C VAL A 74 4.63 -0.62 7.22
N TYR A 75 5.19 -1.50 8.05
CA TYR A 75 5.88 -1.14 9.26
C TYR A 75 7.21 -1.89 9.35
N VAL A 76 8.22 -1.21 9.90
CA VAL A 76 9.53 -1.76 10.24
C VAL A 76 9.75 -1.54 11.74
N HIS A 77 9.92 -2.63 12.50
CA HIS A 77 10.08 -2.57 13.96
C HIS A 77 9.00 -1.73 14.68
N GLY A 78 7.75 -1.79 14.20
CA GLY A 78 6.62 -1.04 14.76
C GLY A 78 6.53 0.43 14.33
N LYS A 79 7.45 0.91 13.49
CA LYS A 79 7.42 2.26 12.92
C LYS A 79 6.87 2.23 11.50
N PRO A 80 5.98 3.16 11.13
CA PRO A 80 5.40 3.19 9.79
C PRO A 80 6.45 3.54 8.73
N GLY A 81 6.32 2.90 7.57
CA GLY A 81 7.17 3.13 6.41
C GLY A 81 8.24 2.07 6.18
N ALA A 82 9.06 2.31 5.17
CA ALA A 82 10.15 1.46 4.74
C ALA A 82 11.38 2.30 4.33
N PRO A 83 12.61 1.79 4.47
CA PRO A 83 13.79 2.45 3.92
C PRO A 83 13.70 2.59 2.40
N GLU A 84 14.37 3.60 1.87
CA GLU A 84 14.55 3.78 0.44
C GLU A 84 15.23 2.56 -0.20
N GLY A 85 14.75 2.14 -1.37
CA GLY A 85 15.34 1.03 -2.12
C GLY A 85 14.32 0.18 -2.89
N THR A 86 14.84 -0.81 -3.61
CA THR A 86 14.04 -1.74 -4.42
C THR A 86 13.65 -2.98 -3.61
N TYR A 87 12.36 -3.31 -3.67
CA TYR A 87 11.77 -4.43 -2.96
C TYR A 87 11.00 -5.36 -3.90
N ARG A 88 11.12 -6.65 -3.63
CA ARG A 88 10.25 -7.71 -4.15
C ARG A 88 9.11 -7.90 -3.16
N VAL A 89 7.88 -7.71 -3.62
CA VAL A 89 6.72 -7.77 -2.73
C VAL A 89 6.08 -9.16 -2.80
N THR A 90 5.91 -9.77 -1.63
CA THR A 90 5.10 -10.97 -1.47
C THR A 90 3.79 -10.61 -0.80
N VAL A 91 2.73 -11.30 -1.20
CA VAL A 91 1.38 -11.12 -0.67
C VAL A 91 0.92 -12.48 -0.16
N PHE A 92 0.28 -12.50 1.00
CA PHE A 92 -0.33 -13.68 1.58
C PHE A 92 -1.80 -13.41 1.85
N MET A 93 -2.68 -14.17 1.20
CA MET A 93 -4.12 -14.09 1.42
C MET A 93 -4.66 -15.51 1.59
N HIS A 94 -5.33 -15.75 2.70
CA HIS A 94 -5.89 -17.05 3.03
C HIS A 94 -7.41 -16.95 3.16
N GLU A 95 -8.12 -18.00 2.75
CA GLU A 95 -9.55 -18.12 3.02
C GLU A 95 -9.78 -18.01 4.54
N LYS A 96 -10.73 -17.16 4.96
CA LYS A 96 -11.15 -17.12 6.38
C LYS A 96 -11.60 -18.52 6.77
N SER A 97 -10.92 -19.13 7.75
CA SER A 97 -11.27 -20.45 8.25
C SER A 97 -12.75 -20.45 8.65
N SER A 98 -13.58 -21.17 7.89
CA SER A 98 -14.96 -21.43 8.28
C SER A 98 -14.90 -22.34 9.50
N GLY A 99 -15.13 -21.79 10.69
CA GLY A 99 -14.84 -22.40 11.98
C GLY A 99 -15.57 -23.70 12.32
N LYS A 100 -15.29 -24.79 11.61
CA LYS A 100 -15.55 -26.14 12.12
C LYS A 100 -14.33 -26.59 12.92
N ALA A 101 -14.43 -26.38 14.23
CA ALA A 101 -13.50 -26.94 15.21
C ALA A 101 -13.42 -28.47 15.00
N GLY A 102 -12.26 -28.95 14.58
CA GLY A 102 -12.04 -30.38 14.39
C GLY A 102 -10.80 -30.66 13.56
N HIS A 103 -10.69 -30.08 12.37
CA HIS A 103 -9.53 -30.23 11.48
C HIS A 103 -9.45 -29.01 10.56
N ALA A 104 -8.94 -27.88 11.07
CA ALA A 104 -8.62 -26.76 10.20
C ALA A 104 -7.49 -27.22 9.27
N GLY A 105 -7.85 -27.65 8.06
CA GLY A 105 -6.89 -27.93 7.00
C GLY A 105 -6.00 -26.70 6.80
N LEU A 106 -4.82 -26.92 6.22
CA LEU A 106 -3.88 -25.83 5.93
C LEU A 106 -4.62 -24.66 5.26
N PRO A 107 -4.46 -23.42 5.75
CA PRO A 107 -5.20 -22.28 5.25
C PRO A 107 -4.99 -22.13 3.75
N LYS A 108 -6.08 -22.28 2.98
CA LYS A 108 -6.03 -22.29 1.53
C LYS A 108 -5.73 -20.88 1.01
N SER A 109 -4.63 -20.75 0.26
CA SER A 109 -4.28 -19.49 -0.40
C SER A 109 -5.35 -19.13 -1.44
N MET A 110 -5.81 -17.88 -1.42
CA MET A 110 -6.81 -17.34 -2.36
C MET A 110 -6.20 -16.86 -3.67
N ILE A 111 -4.89 -16.65 -3.68
CA ILE A 111 -4.16 -15.99 -4.76
C ILE A 111 -3.19 -16.97 -5.43
N ASP A 112 -2.74 -16.62 -6.63
CA ASP A 112 -1.74 -17.42 -7.33
C ASP A 112 -0.45 -17.54 -6.49
N ARG A 113 0.12 -18.75 -6.46
CA ARG A 113 1.31 -19.08 -5.68
C ARG A 113 2.51 -18.17 -6.02
N ARG A 114 2.56 -17.61 -7.22
CA ARG A 114 3.62 -16.68 -7.64
C ARG A 114 3.78 -15.48 -6.69
N TYR A 115 2.70 -15.04 -6.05
CA TYR A 115 2.76 -13.90 -5.12
C TYR A 115 3.27 -14.27 -3.72
N ASN A 116 3.31 -15.56 -3.37
CA ASN A 116 3.71 -16.01 -2.03
C ASN A 116 5.23 -16.22 -1.89
N ALA A 117 6.01 -16.13 -2.97
CA ALA A 117 7.44 -16.39 -2.93
C ALA A 117 8.25 -15.29 -3.61
N ARG A 118 9.34 -14.87 -2.96
CA ARG A 118 10.24 -13.81 -3.45
C ARG A 118 10.79 -14.10 -4.84
N GLN A 119 11.09 -15.37 -5.14
CA GLN A 119 11.71 -15.77 -6.40
C GLN A 119 10.75 -15.77 -7.59
N THR A 120 9.44 -15.81 -7.35
CA THR A 120 8.42 -15.95 -8.40
C THR A 120 7.49 -14.75 -8.50
N THR A 121 7.51 -13.85 -7.50
CA THR A 121 6.63 -12.69 -7.49
C THR A 121 7.00 -11.68 -8.57
N PRO A 122 6.06 -11.31 -9.46
CA PRO A 122 6.28 -10.24 -10.41
C PRO A 122 6.23 -8.85 -9.75
N LEU A 123 5.80 -8.76 -8.49
CA LEU A 123 5.59 -7.48 -7.80
C LEU A 123 6.93 -6.86 -7.39
N SER A 124 7.21 -5.69 -7.96
CA SER A 124 8.40 -4.85 -7.71
C SER A 124 7.95 -3.49 -7.24
N ILE A 125 8.53 -2.99 -6.16
CA ILE A 125 8.31 -1.63 -5.71
C ILE A 125 9.66 -0.97 -5.44
N ASP A 126 9.79 0.25 -5.94
CA ASP A 126 10.91 1.15 -5.66
C ASP A 126 10.45 2.19 -4.62
N VAL A 127 10.89 2.06 -3.38
CA VAL A 127 10.53 2.98 -2.30
C VAL A 127 11.43 4.20 -2.39
N ARG A 128 10.85 5.37 -2.68
CA ARG A 128 11.58 6.63 -2.91
C ARG A 128 10.77 7.86 -2.50
N ARG A 129 11.46 8.98 -2.27
CA ARG A 129 10.84 10.22 -1.73
C ARG A 129 9.82 10.86 -2.66
N ASP A 130 9.99 10.70 -3.97
CA ASP A 130 9.18 11.31 -5.03
C ASP A 130 8.18 10.30 -5.64
N ALA A 131 7.77 9.29 -4.88
CA ALA A 131 6.75 8.35 -5.30
C ALA A 131 5.44 9.07 -5.62
N GLY A 132 4.92 8.86 -6.84
CA GLY A 132 3.65 9.44 -7.27
C GLY A 132 2.44 8.70 -6.69
N PRO A 133 1.22 9.26 -6.86
CA PRO A 133 -0.01 8.58 -6.44
C PRO A 133 -0.14 7.18 -7.08
N GLY A 134 -0.52 6.19 -6.27
CA GLY A 134 -0.70 4.81 -6.72
C GLY A 134 0.59 4.04 -7.02
N HIS A 135 1.76 4.63 -6.75
CA HIS A 135 3.06 3.96 -6.93
C HIS A 135 3.19 2.68 -6.09
N TYR A 136 2.49 2.64 -4.96
CA TYR A 136 2.44 1.50 -4.04
C TYR A 136 1.20 0.60 -4.23
N ASP A 137 0.40 0.82 -5.28
CA ASP A 137 -0.76 -0.05 -5.53
C ASP A 137 -0.33 -1.40 -6.10
N LEU A 138 -0.83 -2.47 -5.50
CA LEU A 138 -0.52 -3.84 -5.88
C LEU A 138 -1.71 -4.47 -6.61
N LYS A 139 -1.42 -5.12 -7.74
CA LYS A 139 -2.41 -5.89 -8.50
C LYS A 139 -2.03 -7.36 -8.46
N ILE A 140 -2.95 -8.17 -7.95
CA ILE A 140 -2.81 -9.63 -7.87
C ILE A 140 -3.98 -10.30 -8.56
N VAL A 141 -3.80 -11.57 -8.89
CA VAL A 141 -4.85 -12.40 -9.49
C VAL A 141 -5.20 -13.55 -8.56
N THR A 142 -6.47 -13.94 -8.56
CA THR A 142 -6.90 -15.14 -7.85
C THR A 142 -6.19 -16.38 -8.41
N LYS A 143 -6.12 -17.41 -7.57
CA LYS A 143 -5.67 -18.71 -8.04
C LYS A 143 -6.66 -19.24 -9.09
N SER A 144 -6.19 -19.40 -10.33
CA SER A 144 -6.97 -20.08 -11.37
C SER A 144 -7.36 -21.49 -10.88
N ARG A 145 -8.64 -21.85 -11.02
CA ARG A 145 -9.11 -23.21 -10.76
C ARG A 145 -8.52 -24.10 -11.85
N SER A 146 -7.43 -24.80 -11.54
CA SER A 146 -6.99 -25.94 -12.32
C SER A 146 -7.78 -27.18 -11.94
#